data_AF-A0AAD0C9V5-F1
#
_entry.id   AF-A0AAD0C9V5-F1
#
_cell.length_a   1.000
_cell.length_b   1.000
_cell.length_c   1.000
_cell.angle_alpha   90.00
_cell.angle_beta   90.00
_cell.angle_gamma   90.00
#
_symmetry.space_group_name_H-M   'P 1'
#
loop_
_entity.id
_entity.type
_entity.pdbx_description
1 polymer ?
#
loop_
_entity_poly.entity_id
_entity_poly.type
_entity_poly.pdbx_seq_one_letter_code
_entity_poly.pdbx_strand_id
1 'polypeptide(L)'
;MPNIAEPYFKGGNFTKNQRNMESKEQHLIRHYLILAITFMFLSGCAQQLPNKTAVYNNWKGQLANQKTWHVEGKLAFISPDERQSANLNWQQQENNNNLVLTSFIGTRILQLKQSRNVAELEFDDKVYVDTNASALLKRLTGFALPVNNADNWLKGTIDSQTLQVDELGRSKQVLWLDNESKQWQINYADYIQTAGYWLPTKLTLKHQKIKIKIQLYDWQFN
;
A
#
# COMPACT_ATOMS: atom_id res chain seq x y z
N MET A 1 68.13 -54.96 61.71
CA MET A 1 66.82 -54.35 62.03
C MET A 1 66.98 -52.82 61.99
N PRO A 2 65.98 -52.01 61.60
CA PRO A 2 64.65 -52.32 61.08
C PRO A 2 64.29 -51.60 59.76
N ASN A 3 63.16 -52.09 59.24
CA ASN A 3 62.33 -51.65 58.12
C ASN A 3 61.67 -50.28 58.36
N ILE A 4 61.62 -49.40 57.36
CA ILE A 4 60.70 -48.26 57.32
C ILE A 4 60.14 -48.15 55.90
N ALA A 5 58.81 -48.11 55.80
CA ALA A 5 58.01 -48.20 54.59
C ALA A 5 58.13 -46.98 53.66
N GLU A 6 57.99 -47.21 52.34
CA GLU A 6 57.87 -46.19 51.30
C GLU A 6 56.53 -45.45 51.37
N PRO A 7 56.51 -44.11 51.18
CA PRO A 7 55.27 -43.37 50.95
C PRO A 7 54.86 -43.44 49.47
N TYR A 8 53.64 -43.96 49.25
CA TYR A 8 52.96 -43.98 47.96
C TYR A 8 52.34 -42.62 47.65
N PHE A 9 52.99 -41.82 46.79
CA PHE A 9 52.39 -40.62 46.20
C PHE A 9 51.93 -40.90 44.77
N LYS A 10 50.61 -41.04 44.59
CA LYS A 10 49.97 -41.12 43.27
C LYS A 10 49.88 -39.71 42.69
N GLY A 11 50.79 -39.37 41.77
CA GLY A 11 50.75 -38.13 41.01
C GLY A 11 49.49 -38.09 40.13
N GLY A 12 48.46 -37.36 40.56
CA GLY A 12 47.33 -36.99 39.73
C GLY A 12 47.80 -36.11 38.57
N ASN A 13 47.39 -36.44 37.35
CA ASN A 13 47.88 -35.83 36.12
C ASN A 13 47.23 -34.44 35.90
N PHE A 14 47.83 -33.39 36.48
CA PHE A 14 47.31 -32.00 36.47
C PHE A 14 47.21 -31.36 35.06
N THR A 15 47.91 -31.88 34.05
CA THR A 15 48.00 -31.29 32.70
C THR A 15 46.82 -31.59 31.77
N LYS A 16 45.88 -32.48 32.15
CA LYS A 16 44.72 -32.83 31.31
C LYS A 16 43.52 -31.91 31.52
N ASN A 17 43.38 -31.31 32.71
CA ASN A 17 42.24 -30.43 33.02
C ASN A 17 42.43 -28.98 32.52
N GLN A 18 43.66 -28.47 32.43
CA GLN A 18 43.91 -27.10 31.93
C GLN A 18 43.55 -26.94 30.44
N ARG A 19 43.95 -27.88 29.58
CA ARG A 19 43.66 -27.85 28.14
C ARG A 19 42.16 -27.94 27.80
N ASN A 20 41.38 -28.66 28.61
CA ASN A 20 39.93 -28.76 28.44
C ASN A 20 39.19 -27.48 28.89
N MET A 21 39.80 -26.66 29.73
CA MET A 21 39.21 -25.41 30.22
C MET A 21 39.43 -24.28 29.18
N GLU A 22 40.64 -24.16 28.65
CA GLU A 22 40.98 -23.18 27.60
C GLU A 22 40.18 -23.38 26.30
N SER A 23 39.95 -24.64 25.89
CA SER A 23 39.15 -24.93 24.69
C SER A 23 37.68 -24.51 24.85
N LYS A 24 37.08 -24.70 26.04
CA LYS A 24 35.68 -24.31 26.29
C LYS A 24 35.50 -22.80 26.31
N GLU A 25 36.44 -22.06 26.88
CA GLU A 25 36.42 -20.59 26.89
C GLU A 25 36.54 -20.02 25.48
N GLN A 26 37.39 -20.61 24.62
CA GLN A 26 37.48 -20.21 23.21
C GLN A 26 36.17 -20.41 22.43
N HIS A 27 35.44 -21.51 22.69
CA HIS A 27 34.14 -21.76 22.06
C HIS A 27 33.06 -20.78 22.55
N LEU A 28 33.09 -20.40 23.83
CA LEU A 28 32.17 -19.42 24.40
C LEU A 28 32.46 -18.02 23.85
N ILE A 29 33.72 -17.59 23.82
CA ILE A 29 34.13 -16.29 23.26
C ILE A 29 33.75 -16.19 21.78
N ARG A 30 33.95 -17.27 21.01
CA ARG A 30 33.57 -17.32 19.59
C ARG A 30 32.05 -17.26 19.40
N HIS A 31 31.27 -17.90 20.27
CA HIS A 31 29.80 -17.78 20.25
C HIS A 31 29.35 -16.36 20.60
N TYR A 32 29.91 -15.74 21.64
CA TYR A 32 29.59 -14.35 22.01
C TYR A 32 29.95 -13.36 20.90
N LEU A 33 31.08 -13.56 20.20
CA LEU A 33 31.46 -12.77 19.03
C LEU A 33 30.47 -12.93 17.86
N ILE A 34 30.05 -14.15 17.55
CA ILE A 34 29.05 -14.41 16.49
C ILE A 34 27.69 -13.78 16.84
N LEU A 35 27.27 -13.87 18.12
CA LEU A 35 26.02 -13.31 18.60
C LEU A 35 26.05 -11.78 18.58
N ALA A 36 27.18 -11.17 18.97
CA ALA A 36 27.42 -9.73 18.90
C ALA A 36 27.44 -9.22 17.46
N ILE A 37 28.11 -9.93 16.54
CA ILE A 37 28.15 -9.60 15.11
C ILE A 37 26.73 -9.69 14.50
N THR A 38 25.98 -10.74 14.83
CA THR A 38 24.59 -10.89 14.39
C THR A 38 23.73 -9.72 14.87
N PHE A 39 23.87 -9.32 16.15
CA PHE A 39 23.12 -8.18 16.70
C PHE A 39 23.45 -6.85 16.02
N MET A 40 24.70 -6.68 15.56
CA MET A 40 25.16 -5.49 14.84
C MET A 40 24.54 -5.37 13.44
N PHE A 41 24.10 -6.47 12.84
CA PHE A 41 23.39 -6.46 11.55
C PHE A 41 21.89 -6.17 11.65
N LEU A 42 21.30 -6.09 12.86
CA LEU A 42 19.88 -5.73 13.02
C LEU A 42 19.63 -4.21 13.10
N SER A 43 20.65 -3.36 13.21
CA SER A 43 20.49 -1.91 13.18
C SER A 43 20.51 -1.37 11.74
N GLY A 44 19.44 -1.65 10.99
CA GLY A 44 19.31 -1.25 9.59
C GLY A 44 17.89 -0.89 9.17
N CYS A 45 17.08 -0.33 10.07
CA CYS A 45 15.81 0.27 9.65
C CYS A 45 16.09 1.63 9.00
N ALA A 46 16.31 1.63 7.68
CA ALA A 46 16.29 2.84 6.89
C ALA A 46 14.86 3.40 6.86
N GLN A 47 14.56 4.32 7.76
CA GLN A 47 13.31 5.07 7.74
C GLN A 47 13.42 6.10 6.60
N GLN A 48 12.74 5.85 5.48
CA GLN A 48 12.59 6.84 4.42
C GLN A 48 11.81 8.03 4.97
N LEU A 49 12.50 9.15 5.21
CA LEU A 49 11.82 10.41 5.44
C LEU A 49 11.10 10.79 4.14
N PRO A 50 9.80 11.16 4.19
CA PRO A 50 9.13 11.70 3.02
C PRO A 50 9.91 12.94 2.56
N ASN A 51 10.44 12.93 1.34
CA ASN A 51 11.06 14.11 0.75
C ASN A 51 10.01 15.21 0.67
N LYS A 52 10.11 16.21 1.55
CA LYS A 52 9.23 17.38 1.55
C LYS A 52 9.54 18.22 0.32
N THR A 53 8.96 17.82 -0.80
CA THR A 53 9.08 18.49 -2.08
C THR A 53 8.23 19.75 -2.01
N ALA A 54 8.77 20.90 -2.42
CA ALA A 54 7.98 22.13 -2.51
C ALA A 54 6.80 21.90 -3.47
N VAL A 55 5.61 22.35 -3.06
CA VAL A 55 4.40 22.23 -3.88
C VAL A 55 4.48 23.21 -5.04
N TYR A 56 4.16 22.76 -6.25
CA TYR A 56 4.12 23.64 -7.43
C TYR A 56 3.05 24.74 -7.28
N ASN A 57 3.34 25.95 -7.77
CA ASN A 57 2.37 27.05 -7.73
C ASN A 57 1.06 26.70 -8.47
N ASN A 58 1.15 26.01 -9.61
CA ASN A 58 0.01 25.48 -10.36
C ASN A 58 -0.09 23.95 -10.21
N TRP A 59 0.08 23.43 -8.99
CA TRP A 59 0.08 21.99 -8.72
C TRP A 59 -1.16 21.29 -9.27
N LYS A 60 -2.35 21.90 -9.16
CA LYS A 60 -3.62 21.27 -9.56
C LYS A 60 -3.71 21.09 -11.07
N GLY A 61 -3.32 22.11 -11.85
CA GLY A 61 -3.28 22.01 -13.32
C GLY A 61 -2.24 21.01 -13.81
N GLN A 62 -1.07 20.97 -13.17
CA GLN A 62 -0.04 19.97 -13.50
C GLN A 62 -0.50 18.55 -13.15
N LEU A 63 -1.11 18.35 -11.98
CA LEU A 63 -1.65 17.06 -11.54
C LEU A 63 -2.78 16.56 -12.47
N ALA A 64 -3.64 17.45 -12.94
CA ALA A 64 -4.69 17.11 -13.91
C ALA A 64 -4.10 16.56 -15.23
N ASN A 65 -2.91 17.04 -15.61
CA ASN A 65 -2.19 16.59 -16.80
C ASN A 65 -1.35 15.33 -16.59
N GLN A 66 -1.16 14.85 -15.35
CA GLN A 66 -0.47 13.58 -15.10
C GLN A 66 -1.28 12.39 -15.61
N LYS A 67 -0.78 11.76 -16.68
CA LYS A 67 -1.41 10.60 -17.34
C LYS A 67 -0.85 9.25 -16.90
N THR A 68 0.23 9.26 -16.13
CA THR A 68 0.84 8.06 -15.59
C THR A 68 0.95 8.18 -14.08
N TRP A 69 0.27 7.30 -13.37
CA TRP A 69 0.30 7.25 -11.92
C TRP A 69 -0.03 5.85 -11.43
N HIS A 70 0.39 5.58 -10.20
CA HIS A 70 0.04 4.39 -9.45
C HIS A 70 -0.30 4.79 -8.02
N VAL A 71 -1.30 4.13 -7.44
CA VAL A 71 -1.69 4.36 -6.04
C VAL A 71 -2.22 3.08 -5.42
N GLU A 72 -1.88 2.88 -4.16
CA GLU A 72 -2.43 1.82 -3.34
C GLU A 72 -3.46 2.36 -2.34
N GLY A 73 -4.27 1.48 -1.78
CA GLY A 73 -5.27 1.92 -0.85
C GLY A 73 -6.15 0.83 -0.28
N LYS A 74 -7.20 1.30 0.39
CA LYS A 74 -8.31 0.50 0.89
C LYS A 74 -9.60 1.13 0.42
N LEU A 75 -10.51 0.29 -0.03
CA LEU A 75 -11.83 0.67 -0.49
C LEU A 75 -12.87 -0.08 0.35
N ALA A 76 -13.91 0.64 0.75
CA ALA A 76 -15.11 0.04 1.32
C ALA A 76 -16.33 0.44 0.49
N PHE A 77 -16.99 -0.56 -0.08
CA PHE A 77 -18.26 -0.44 -0.75
C PHE A 77 -19.39 -0.67 0.26
N ILE A 78 -20.36 0.25 0.31
CA ILE A 78 -21.44 0.24 1.29
C ILE A 78 -22.76 0.50 0.56
N SER A 79 -23.67 -0.46 0.63
CA SER A 79 -25.06 -0.38 0.19
C SER A 79 -26.00 -0.70 1.37
N PRO A 80 -27.33 -0.66 1.18
CA PRO A 80 -28.28 -1.13 2.21
C PRO A 80 -28.12 -2.60 2.57
N ASP A 81 -27.75 -3.43 1.59
CA ASP A 81 -27.79 -4.89 1.70
C ASP A 81 -26.40 -5.47 2.02
N GLU A 82 -25.33 -4.74 1.69
CA GLU A 82 -23.97 -5.24 1.83
C GLU A 82 -22.95 -4.16 2.21
N ARG A 83 -21.92 -4.61 2.92
CA ARG A 83 -20.71 -3.84 3.18
C ARG A 83 -19.50 -4.71 2.91
N GLN A 84 -18.76 -4.38 1.87
CA GLN A 84 -17.57 -5.09 1.45
C GLN A 84 -16.35 -4.19 1.55
N SER A 85 -15.20 -4.75 1.89
CA SER A 85 -13.93 -4.02 1.96
C SER A 85 -12.84 -4.77 1.22
N ALA A 86 -11.97 -4.03 0.54
CA ALA A 86 -10.89 -4.57 -0.27
C ALA A 86 -9.65 -3.67 -0.14
N ASN A 87 -8.48 -4.27 -0.30
CA ASN A 87 -7.30 -3.51 -0.68
C ASN A 87 -7.41 -3.15 -2.16
N LEU A 88 -6.90 -1.98 -2.51
CA LEU A 88 -6.93 -1.38 -3.84
C LEU A 88 -5.49 -1.21 -4.31
N ASN A 89 -5.23 -1.62 -5.54
CA ASN A 89 -4.05 -1.25 -6.31
C ASN A 89 -4.55 -0.70 -7.64
N TRP A 90 -4.23 0.55 -7.94
CA TRP A 90 -4.74 1.21 -9.13
C TRP A 90 -3.61 1.88 -9.90
N GLN A 91 -3.48 1.49 -11.16
CA GLN A 91 -2.50 2.02 -12.08
C GLN A 91 -3.18 2.66 -13.30
N GLN A 92 -2.69 3.82 -13.68
CA GLN A 92 -2.99 4.49 -14.95
C GLN A 92 -1.70 4.69 -15.74
N GLN A 93 -1.75 4.36 -17.02
CA GLN A 93 -0.70 4.62 -18.00
C GLN A 93 -1.35 5.12 -19.29
N GLU A 94 -1.35 6.43 -19.51
CA GLU A 94 -1.98 7.06 -20.67
C GLU A 94 -3.46 6.73 -20.78
N ASN A 95 -3.83 5.82 -21.69
CA ASN A 95 -5.20 5.37 -21.93
C ASN A 95 -5.47 3.97 -21.34
N ASN A 96 -4.48 3.39 -20.66
CA ASN A 96 -4.60 2.11 -20.00
C ASN A 96 -4.82 2.32 -18.51
N ASN A 97 -5.82 1.64 -17.98
CA ASN A 97 -6.18 1.64 -16.58
C ASN A 97 -6.22 0.20 -16.10
N ASN A 98 -5.67 -0.06 -14.91
CA ASN A 98 -5.68 -1.37 -14.29
C ASN A 98 -6.02 -1.20 -12.80
N LEU A 99 -7.22 -1.64 -12.42
CA LEU A 99 -7.69 -1.67 -11.04
C LEU A 99 -7.70 -3.11 -10.55
N VAL A 100 -6.97 -3.39 -9.48
CA VAL A 100 -6.97 -4.69 -8.81
C VAL A 100 -7.53 -4.51 -7.40
N LEU A 101 -8.52 -5.33 -7.05
CA LEU A 101 -9.05 -5.40 -5.69
C LEU A 101 -8.71 -6.75 -5.06
N THR A 102 -8.16 -6.74 -3.86
CA THR A 102 -7.80 -7.95 -3.12
C THR A 102 -8.42 -7.98 -1.72
N SER A 103 -8.64 -9.17 -1.19
CA SER A 103 -9.08 -9.38 0.18
C SER A 103 -7.92 -9.11 1.16
N PHE A 104 -8.24 -9.09 2.47
CA PHE A 104 -7.21 -8.91 3.50
C PHE A 104 -6.16 -10.03 3.52
N ILE A 105 -6.50 -11.23 3.08
CA ILE A 105 -5.58 -12.38 2.99
C ILE A 105 -4.88 -12.47 1.61
N GLY A 106 -5.02 -11.44 0.76
CA GLY A 106 -4.33 -11.35 -0.53
C GLY A 106 -5.04 -12.04 -1.70
N THR A 107 -6.22 -12.63 -1.49
CA THR A 107 -7.01 -13.21 -2.59
C THR A 107 -7.52 -12.12 -3.52
N ARG A 108 -7.32 -12.26 -4.83
CA ARG A 108 -7.86 -11.32 -5.82
C ARG A 108 -9.37 -11.45 -5.89
N ILE A 109 -10.07 -10.36 -5.58
CA ILE A 109 -11.53 -10.26 -5.68
C ILE A 109 -11.91 -10.01 -7.13
N LEU A 110 -11.30 -8.99 -7.75
CA LEU A 110 -11.46 -8.70 -9.17
C LEU A 110 -10.25 -7.98 -9.73
N GLN A 111 -10.14 -7.99 -11.06
CA GLN A 111 -9.25 -7.12 -11.81
C GLN A 111 -10.00 -6.51 -12.98
N LEU A 112 -9.94 -5.20 -13.10
CA LEU A 112 -10.51 -4.45 -14.20
C LEU A 112 -9.39 -3.79 -14.99
N LYS A 113 -9.19 -4.23 -16.23
CA LYS A 113 -8.32 -3.59 -17.20
C LYS A 113 -9.16 -2.82 -18.18
N GLN A 114 -8.78 -1.60 -18.48
CA GLN A 114 -9.43 -0.78 -19.50
C GLN A 114 -8.35 -0.19 -20.39
N SER A 115 -8.56 -0.28 -21.69
CA SER A 115 -7.82 0.43 -22.72
C SER A 115 -8.80 1.30 -23.52
N ARG A 116 -8.34 1.97 -24.59
CA ARG A 116 -9.17 2.95 -25.35
C ARG A 116 -10.55 2.44 -25.75
N ASN A 117 -10.64 1.20 -26.22
CA ASN A 117 -11.87 0.67 -26.83
C ASN A 117 -12.39 -0.62 -26.18
N VAL A 118 -11.67 -1.16 -25.20
CA VAL A 118 -12.02 -2.44 -24.56
C VAL A 118 -11.72 -2.39 -23.07
N ALA A 119 -12.65 -2.94 -22.31
CA ALA A 119 -12.52 -3.23 -20.89
C ALA A 119 -12.66 -4.73 -20.67
N GLU A 120 -11.82 -5.26 -19.79
CA GLU A 120 -11.80 -6.65 -19.35
C GLU A 120 -11.95 -6.68 -17.83
N LEU A 121 -12.92 -7.43 -17.34
CA LEU A 121 -13.16 -7.67 -15.93
C LEU A 121 -12.93 -9.14 -15.65
N GLU A 122 -11.95 -9.45 -14.82
CA GLU A 122 -11.72 -10.79 -14.30
C GLU A 122 -12.31 -10.90 -12.89
N PHE A 123 -13.19 -11.87 -12.69
CA PHE A 123 -13.86 -12.16 -11.43
C PHE A 123 -14.25 -13.65 -11.38
N ASP A 124 -13.99 -14.32 -10.25
CA ASP A 124 -14.34 -15.73 -10.07
C ASP A 124 -13.84 -16.63 -11.22
N ASP A 125 -12.55 -16.44 -11.57
CA ASP A 125 -11.84 -17.11 -12.68
C ASP A 125 -12.51 -16.98 -14.06
N LYS A 126 -13.44 -16.03 -14.22
CA LYS A 126 -14.10 -15.70 -15.48
C LYS A 126 -13.67 -14.33 -15.96
N VAL A 127 -13.52 -14.22 -17.28
CA VAL A 127 -13.23 -12.96 -17.96
C VAL A 127 -14.48 -12.46 -18.67
N TYR A 128 -14.84 -11.22 -18.40
CA TYR A 128 -15.94 -10.50 -19.03
C TYR A 128 -15.36 -9.34 -19.83
N VAL A 129 -15.89 -9.12 -21.04
CA VAL A 129 -15.41 -8.07 -21.94
C VAL A 129 -16.56 -7.15 -22.32
N ASP A 130 -16.29 -5.85 -22.37
CA ASP A 130 -17.21 -4.81 -22.81
C ASP A 130 -16.42 -3.62 -23.36
N THR A 131 -17.08 -2.68 -24.02
CA THR A 131 -16.49 -1.37 -24.37
C THR A 131 -16.53 -0.38 -23.19
N ASN A 132 -17.31 -0.69 -22.14
CA ASN A 132 -17.53 0.19 -20.97
C ASN A 132 -17.19 -0.54 -19.65
N ALA A 133 -16.15 -0.08 -18.97
CA ALA A 133 -15.68 -0.68 -17.72
C ALA A 133 -16.68 -0.52 -16.56
N SER A 134 -17.36 0.64 -16.47
CA SER A 134 -18.45 0.86 -15.53
C SER A 134 -19.62 -0.12 -15.74
N ALA A 135 -19.89 -0.50 -16.99
CA ALA A 135 -20.94 -1.47 -17.31
C ALA A 135 -20.58 -2.89 -16.84
N LEU A 136 -19.32 -3.30 -16.98
CA LEU A 136 -18.83 -4.58 -16.44
C LEU A 136 -19.00 -4.65 -14.92
N LEU A 137 -18.55 -3.60 -14.21
CA LEU A 137 -18.71 -3.53 -12.76
C LEU A 137 -20.18 -3.53 -12.33
N LYS A 138 -21.07 -2.90 -13.11
CA LYS A 138 -22.51 -2.94 -12.84
C LYS A 138 -23.10 -4.34 -12.93
N ARG A 139 -22.65 -5.17 -13.88
CA ARG A 139 -23.13 -6.55 -14.00
C ARG A 139 -22.76 -7.40 -12.79
N LEU A 140 -21.61 -7.13 -12.18
CA LEU A 140 -21.10 -7.87 -11.02
C LEU A 140 -21.68 -7.35 -9.70
N THR A 141 -21.69 -6.03 -9.52
CA THR A 141 -22.04 -5.39 -8.24
C THR A 141 -23.49 -4.91 -8.19
N GLY A 142 -24.19 -4.85 -9.32
CA GLY A 142 -25.48 -4.16 -9.47
C GLY A 142 -25.36 -2.65 -9.67
N PHE A 143 -24.17 -2.06 -9.51
CA PHE A 143 -23.96 -0.60 -9.52
C PHE A 143 -22.89 -0.16 -10.53
N ALA A 144 -23.19 0.92 -11.25
CA ALA A 144 -22.21 1.54 -12.13
C ALA A 144 -21.26 2.41 -11.32
N LEU A 145 -20.11 1.85 -10.93
CA LEU A 145 -19.03 2.63 -10.34
C LEU A 145 -18.39 3.51 -11.42
N PRO A 146 -18.08 4.79 -11.15
CA PRO A 146 -17.61 5.74 -12.17
C PRO A 146 -16.10 5.59 -12.46
N VAL A 147 -15.66 4.35 -12.73
CA VAL A 147 -14.25 4.01 -12.95
C VAL A 147 -13.71 4.58 -14.27
N ASN A 148 -14.57 4.78 -15.27
CA ASN A 148 -14.19 5.41 -16.55
C ASN A 148 -13.61 6.83 -16.39
N ASN A 149 -13.96 7.53 -15.30
CA ASN A 149 -13.52 8.89 -15.02
C ASN A 149 -12.70 8.99 -13.73
N ALA A 150 -12.16 7.85 -13.28
CA ALA A 150 -11.40 7.72 -12.03
C ALA A 150 -10.31 8.75 -11.88
N ASP A 151 -9.55 8.97 -12.95
CA ASP A 151 -8.39 9.87 -12.97
C ASP A 151 -8.65 11.20 -12.24
N ASN A 152 -9.71 11.92 -12.64
CA ASN A 152 -9.96 13.26 -12.13
C ASN A 152 -10.52 13.27 -10.70
N TRP A 153 -11.42 12.34 -10.37
CA TRP A 153 -11.99 12.31 -9.02
C TRP A 153 -11.05 11.68 -8.00
N LEU A 154 -10.19 10.75 -8.41
CA LEU A 154 -9.21 10.12 -7.53
C LEU A 154 -8.10 11.12 -7.15
N LYS A 155 -7.63 11.91 -8.13
CA LYS A 155 -6.64 12.99 -7.92
C LYS A 155 -7.23 14.26 -7.31
N GLY A 156 -8.56 14.37 -7.19
CA GLY A 156 -9.23 15.57 -6.69
C GLY A 156 -9.12 16.78 -7.64
N THR A 157 -8.95 16.53 -8.94
CA THR A 157 -8.74 17.55 -9.98
C THR A 157 -10.00 17.89 -10.77
N ILE A 158 -11.18 17.38 -10.38
CA ILE A 158 -12.45 17.80 -10.97
C ILE A 158 -12.57 19.32 -10.93
N ASP A 159 -12.90 19.90 -12.07
CA ASP A 159 -13.31 21.29 -12.21
C ASP A 159 -14.81 21.33 -12.49
N SER A 160 -15.55 22.03 -11.62
CA SER A 160 -17.01 22.10 -11.64
C SER A 160 -17.46 23.34 -10.89
N GLN A 161 -18.58 23.94 -11.31
CA GLN A 161 -19.16 25.10 -10.63
C GLN A 161 -19.56 24.81 -9.17
N THR A 162 -19.78 23.54 -8.83
CA THR A 162 -20.15 23.10 -7.48
C THR A 162 -18.94 22.78 -6.60
N LEU A 163 -17.73 22.89 -7.14
CA LEU A 163 -16.51 22.56 -6.42
C LEU A 163 -16.31 23.54 -5.26
N GLN A 164 -16.23 22.99 -4.06
CA GLN A 164 -15.76 23.67 -2.87
C GLN A 164 -14.31 23.32 -2.63
N VAL A 165 -13.48 24.32 -2.35
CA VAL A 165 -12.06 24.15 -2.01
C VAL A 165 -11.77 24.61 -0.58
N ASP A 166 -10.66 24.15 -0.03
CA ASP A 166 -10.11 24.70 1.22
C ASP A 166 -9.16 25.89 0.97
N GLU A 167 -8.57 26.41 2.04
CA GLU A 167 -7.64 27.55 2.03
C GLU A 167 -6.40 27.34 1.15
N LEU A 168 -6.07 26.09 0.82
CA LEU A 168 -4.93 25.71 -0.02
C LEU A 168 -5.36 25.41 -1.47
N GLY A 169 -6.63 25.66 -1.82
CA GLY A 169 -7.20 25.38 -3.14
C GLY A 169 -7.43 23.89 -3.41
N ARG A 170 -7.36 23.04 -2.38
CA ARG A 170 -7.59 21.59 -2.52
C ARG A 170 -9.08 21.31 -2.51
N SER A 171 -9.52 20.33 -3.31
CA SER A 171 -10.94 19.96 -3.39
C SER A 171 -11.44 19.48 -2.03
N LYS A 172 -12.56 20.00 -1.54
CA LYS A 172 -13.20 19.59 -0.28
C LYS A 172 -14.47 18.81 -0.54
N GLN A 173 -15.31 19.34 -1.42
CA GLN A 173 -16.55 18.70 -1.85
C GLN A 173 -16.87 19.09 -3.29
N VAL A 174 -17.45 18.18 -4.06
CA VAL A 174 -17.99 18.50 -5.39
C VAL A 174 -19.23 17.66 -5.67
N LEU A 175 -20.22 18.26 -6.33
CA LEU A 175 -21.29 17.53 -7.01
C LEU A 175 -20.87 17.36 -8.47
N TRP A 176 -20.60 16.12 -8.83
CA TRP A 176 -20.03 15.74 -10.12
C TRP A 176 -21.01 14.83 -10.86
N LEU A 177 -21.17 15.04 -12.17
CA LEU A 177 -21.94 14.15 -13.05
C LEU A 177 -20.94 13.23 -13.76
N ASP A 178 -21.18 11.92 -13.68
CA ASP A 178 -20.42 10.96 -14.49
C ASP A 178 -20.90 10.97 -15.97
N ASN A 179 -20.23 10.19 -16.81
CA ASN A 179 -20.56 10.09 -18.24
C ASN A 179 -21.97 9.53 -18.51
N GLU A 180 -22.64 8.94 -17.51
CA GLU A 180 -24.01 8.43 -17.61
C GLU A 180 -25.02 9.40 -16.97
N SER A 181 -24.62 10.66 -16.73
CA SER A 181 -25.41 11.71 -16.10
C SER A 181 -25.87 11.36 -14.68
N LYS A 182 -25.16 10.47 -13.98
CA LYS A 182 -25.44 10.17 -12.57
C LYS A 182 -24.69 11.14 -11.69
N GLN A 183 -25.41 11.73 -10.74
CA GLN A 183 -24.85 12.67 -9.78
C GLN A 183 -24.16 11.95 -8.63
N TRP A 184 -22.89 12.25 -8.46
CA TRP A 184 -22.05 11.81 -7.36
C TRP A 184 -21.68 13.01 -6.47
N GLN A 185 -21.87 12.85 -5.16
CA GLN A 185 -21.25 13.74 -4.19
C GLN A 185 -19.92 13.15 -3.76
N ILE A 186 -18.84 13.86 -4.03
CA ILE A 186 -17.48 13.44 -3.64
C ILE A 186 -17.02 14.38 -2.52
N ASN A 187 -16.62 13.81 -1.39
CA ASN A 187 -16.05 14.54 -0.27
C ASN A 187 -14.60 14.09 -0.08
N TYR A 188 -13.68 15.03 0.02
CA TYR A 188 -12.27 14.79 0.28
C TYR A 188 -11.97 15.24 1.71
N ALA A 189 -11.44 14.34 2.52
CA ALA A 189 -11.24 14.57 3.94
C ALA A 189 -9.80 14.91 4.28
N ASP A 190 -8.83 14.24 3.63
CA ASP A 190 -7.41 14.34 3.98
C ASP A 190 -6.53 14.37 2.72
N TYR A 191 -5.35 14.97 2.86
CA TYR A 191 -4.36 15.17 1.79
C TYR A 191 -2.93 14.94 2.27
N ILE A 192 -2.04 14.58 1.35
CA ILE A 192 -0.58 14.50 1.55
C ILE A 192 0.16 15.33 0.51
N GLN A 193 1.35 15.83 0.86
CA GLN A 193 2.30 16.42 -0.09
C GLN A 193 3.25 15.34 -0.60
N THR A 194 3.27 15.09 -1.90
CA THR A 194 4.26 14.20 -2.53
C THR A 194 4.43 14.58 -4.00
N ALA A 195 5.63 14.39 -4.55
CA ALA A 195 5.98 14.74 -5.93
C ALA A 195 5.59 16.18 -6.36
N GLY A 196 5.59 17.13 -5.42
CA GLY A 196 5.21 18.53 -5.69
C GLY A 196 3.69 18.78 -5.80
N TYR A 197 2.85 17.79 -5.46
CA TYR A 197 1.39 17.88 -5.52
C TYR A 197 0.72 17.73 -4.15
N TRP A 198 -0.49 18.27 -4.03
CA TRP A 198 -1.43 17.89 -2.99
C TRP A 198 -2.30 16.73 -3.49
N LEU A 199 -2.22 15.58 -2.84
CA LEU A 199 -2.94 14.37 -3.24
C LEU A 199 -3.93 13.94 -2.19
N PRO A 200 -5.18 13.60 -2.56
CA PRO A 200 -6.13 13.03 -1.62
C PRO A 200 -5.59 11.73 -1.01
N THR A 201 -5.73 11.60 0.31
CA THR A 201 -5.50 10.34 1.02
C THR A 201 -6.80 9.74 1.52
N LYS A 202 -7.88 10.52 1.59
CA LYS A 202 -9.18 10.03 2.03
C LYS A 202 -10.31 10.73 1.30
N LEU A 203 -11.17 9.93 0.67
CA LEU A 203 -12.32 10.43 -0.07
C LEU A 203 -13.53 9.52 0.08
N THR A 204 -14.71 10.09 -0.08
CA THR A 204 -15.98 9.36 -0.06
C THR A 204 -16.85 9.81 -1.22
N LEU A 205 -17.22 8.86 -2.07
CA LEU A 205 -18.18 9.04 -3.15
C LEU A 205 -19.55 8.56 -2.67
N LYS A 206 -20.61 9.32 -2.95
CA LYS A 206 -21.99 8.96 -2.64
C LYS A 206 -22.88 9.14 -3.86
N HIS A 207 -23.71 8.13 -4.13
CA HIS A 207 -24.78 8.19 -5.11
C HIS A 207 -25.98 7.40 -4.58
N GLN A 208 -27.11 8.08 -4.40
CA GLN A 208 -28.32 7.48 -3.81
C GLN A 208 -28.01 6.74 -2.49
N LYS A 209 -28.27 5.43 -2.42
CA LYS A 209 -28.01 4.59 -1.24
C LYS A 209 -26.59 4.00 -1.19
N ILE A 210 -25.76 4.31 -2.18
CA ILE A 210 -24.41 3.77 -2.32
C ILE A 210 -23.37 4.76 -1.81
N LYS A 211 -22.41 4.23 -1.07
CA LYS A 211 -21.29 4.97 -0.51
C LYS A 211 -20.01 4.17 -0.68
N ILE A 212 -19.02 4.81 -1.30
CA ILE A 212 -17.69 4.25 -1.49
C ILE A 212 -16.73 5.08 -0.65
N LYS A 213 -16.09 4.47 0.34
CA LYS A 213 -15.04 5.11 1.12
C LYS A 213 -13.70 4.61 0.60
N ILE A 214 -12.77 5.52 0.36
CA ILE A 214 -11.45 5.20 -0.16
C ILE A 214 -10.42 5.88 0.74
N GLN A 215 -9.44 5.08 1.18
CA GLN A 215 -8.21 5.55 1.81
C GLN A 215 -7.07 5.22 0.84
N LEU A 216 -6.34 6.23 0.39
CA LEU A 216 -5.22 6.11 -0.52
C LEU A 216 -3.91 6.28 0.25
N TYR A 217 -2.91 5.50 -0.13
CA TYR A 217 -1.54 5.60 0.35
C TYR A 217 -0.58 5.21 -0.78
N ASP A 218 0.67 5.64 -0.68
CA ASP A 218 1.73 5.36 -1.67
C ASP A 218 1.40 5.79 -3.11
N TRP A 219 1.19 7.10 -3.30
CA TRP A 219 1.09 7.70 -4.63
C TRP A 219 2.45 7.73 -5.32
N GLN A 220 2.48 7.29 -6.57
CA GLN A 220 3.66 7.26 -7.42
C GLN A 220 3.33 7.87 -8.79
N PHE A 221 4.23 8.71 -9.29
CA PHE A 221 4.20 9.27 -10.65
C PHE A 221 5.47 8.83 -11.36
N ASN A 222 5.34 8.41 -12.61
CA ASN A 222 6.47 8.02 -13.47
C ASN A 222 6.75 9.10 -14.52
#